data_AF-A0A6I4ICL3-F1
#
_entry.id   AF-A0A6I4ICL3-F1
#
_cell.length_a   1.000
_cell.length_b   1.000
_cell.length_c   1.000
_cell.angle_alpha   90.00
_cell.angle_beta   90.00
_cell.angle_gamma   90.00
#
_symmetry.space_group_name_H-M   'P 1'
#
loop_
_entity.id
_entity.type
_entity.pdbx_description
1 polymer ?
#
loop_
_entity_poly.entity_id
_entity_poly.type
_entity_poly.pdbx_seq_one_letter_code
_entity_poly.pdbx_strand_id
1 'polypeptide(L)'
;MNFFNKKLFLILAFCCPAHMLFAQTTEDAYNRYTEYNLAIFEGKSDKAFELGEKLLPEMDKLPAKTRTAFQYTLGKQYEDRKQFDKALPLYERVVAAEPDYYVVHLALGHIYLGKAKQLQLTNKAAFTALVNKIIPHLEKVQACDPYDENLALIKQLYRSVNKEAAISSINERLKPMRNKCIDLLQDH
;
A
#
# COMPACT_ATOMS: atom_id res chain seq x y z
N MET A 1 63.93 17.04 32.15
CA MET A 1 63.40 17.14 30.77
C MET A 1 62.83 15.77 30.40
N ASN A 2 61.51 15.56 30.45
CA ASN A 2 60.53 15.79 29.35
C ASN A 2 60.95 15.03 28.08
N PHE A 3 60.21 14.10 27.45
CA PHE A 3 58.77 13.90 27.17
C PHE A 3 58.51 12.38 26.96
N PHE A 4 57.45 11.75 27.51
CA PHE A 4 56.06 11.64 27.02
C PHE A 4 55.78 10.47 26.05
N ASN A 5 55.03 9.50 26.60
CA ASN A 5 54.16 8.48 25.98
C ASN A 5 53.74 8.67 24.51
N LYS A 6 53.76 7.59 23.73
CA LYS A 6 52.66 7.22 22.81
C LYS A 6 52.46 5.70 22.78
N LYS A 7 51.44 5.23 23.52
CA LYS A 7 50.82 3.92 23.26
C LYS A 7 50.13 4.01 21.90
N LEU A 8 50.63 3.26 20.93
CA LEU A 8 50.01 3.07 19.62
C LEU A 8 48.78 2.17 19.81
N PHE A 9 47.60 2.77 19.97
CA PHE A 9 46.33 2.05 19.87
C PHE A 9 46.08 1.74 18.39
N LEU A 10 46.48 0.55 17.97
CA LEU A 10 45.98 -0.07 16.73
C LEU A 10 44.53 -0.49 16.97
N ILE A 11 43.60 0.43 16.76
CA ILE A 11 42.19 0.10 16.60
C ILE A 11 42.11 -0.66 15.28
N LEU A 12 42.06 -1.99 15.35
CA LEU A 12 41.66 -2.82 14.22
C LEU A 12 40.27 -2.33 13.81
N ALA A 13 40.20 -1.62 12.68
CA ALA A 13 38.96 -1.39 11.97
C ALA A 13 38.45 -2.78 11.53
N PHE A 14 37.64 -3.40 12.38
CA PHE A 14 36.81 -4.55 12.01
C PHE A 14 35.72 -4.01 11.08
N CYS A 15 36.13 -3.68 9.85
CA CYS A 15 35.25 -3.19 8.81
C CYS A 15 34.32 -4.34 8.48
N CYS A 16 33.10 -4.27 9.02
CA CYS A 16 32.14 -5.35 9.04
C CYS A 16 31.65 -5.62 7.61
N PRO A 17 32.07 -6.71 6.94
CA PRO A 17 31.74 -6.96 5.54
C PRO A 17 30.22 -7.08 5.30
N ALA A 18 29.46 -7.44 6.33
CA ALA A 18 28.00 -7.49 6.30
C ALA A 18 27.34 -6.12 6.04
N HIS A 19 27.93 -5.02 6.54
CA HIS A 19 27.36 -3.68 6.36
C HIS A 19 27.58 -3.17 4.93
N MET A 20 28.75 -3.47 4.34
CA MET A 20 29.00 -3.12 2.93
C MET A 20 28.11 -3.93 1.98
N LEU A 21 27.93 -5.22 2.25
CA LEU A 21 27.07 -6.08 1.43
C LEU A 21 25.61 -5.61 1.45
N PHE A 22 25.09 -5.25 2.63
CA PHE A 22 23.73 -4.73 2.77
C PHE A 22 23.54 -3.41 1.99
N ALA A 23 24.45 -2.45 2.16
CA ALA A 23 24.42 -1.17 1.46
C ALA A 23 24.42 -1.35 -0.07
N GLN A 24 25.28 -2.23 -0.59
CA GLN A 24 25.34 -2.55 -2.02
C GLN A 24 24.02 -3.16 -2.53
N THR A 25 23.41 -4.08 -1.77
CA THR A 25 22.13 -4.69 -2.19
C THR A 25 20.95 -3.71 -2.15
N THR A 26 20.98 -2.71 -1.27
CA THR A 26 19.99 -1.64 -1.22
C THR A 26 20.16 -0.68 -2.41
N GLU A 27 21.39 -0.30 -2.75
CA GLU A 27 21.70 0.52 -3.93
C GLU A 27 21.24 -0.16 -5.22
N ASP A 28 21.54 -1.46 -5.36
CA ASP A 28 21.10 -2.27 -6.50
C ASP A 28 19.57 -2.30 -6.65
N ALA A 29 18.84 -2.49 -5.55
CA ALA A 29 17.37 -2.49 -5.57
C ALA A 29 16.80 -1.11 -5.93
N TYR A 30 17.42 -0.04 -5.43
CA TYR A 30 17.02 1.33 -5.74
C TYR A 30 17.28 1.70 -7.21
N ASN A 31 18.39 1.22 -7.79
CA ASN A 31 18.66 1.38 -9.22
C ASN A 31 17.57 0.71 -10.08
N ARG A 32 17.18 -0.53 -9.73
CA ARG A 32 16.05 -1.21 -10.40
C ARG A 32 14.72 -0.49 -10.24
N TYR A 33 14.45 0.08 -9.06
CA TYR A 33 13.28 0.92 -8.84
C TYR A 33 13.30 2.18 -9.73
N THR A 34 14.47 2.79 -9.93
CA THR A 34 14.64 3.95 -10.82
C THR A 34 14.38 3.58 -12.27
N GLU A 35 14.90 2.44 -12.74
CA GLU A 35 14.61 1.93 -14.10
C GLU A 35 13.13 1.64 -14.30
N TYR A 36 12.48 1.06 -13.29
CA TYR A 36 11.03 0.83 -13.26
C TYR A 36 10.25 2.14 -13.42
N ASN A 37 10.56 3.16 -12.61
CA ASN A 37 9.91 4.47 -12.66
C ASN A 37 10.18 5.20 -13.98
N LEU A 38 11.39 5.08 -14.54
CA LEU A 38 11.70 5.64 -15.85
C LEU A 38 10.82 5.01 -16.93
N ALA A 39 10.65 3.69 -16.92
CA ALA A 39 9.78 3.02 -17.89
C ALA A 39 8.31 3.47 -17.75
N ILE A 40 7.83 3.76 -16.54
CA ILE A 40 6.50 4.35 -16.31
C ILE A 40 6.43 5.75 -16.92
N PHE A 41 7.41 6.60 -16.63
CA PHE A 41 7.47 7.98 -17.13
C PHE A 41 7.49 8.04 -18.66
N GLU A 42 8.21 7.11 -19.30
CA GLU A 42 8.26 6.96 -20.76
C GLU A 42 6.98 6.32 -21.35
N GLY A 43 6.00 5.94 -20.53
CA GLY A 43 4.77 5.28 -20.97
C GLY A 43 4.96 3.83 -21.44
N LYS A 44 6.13 3.21 -21.19
CA LYS A 44 6.46 1.85 -21.61
C LYS A 44 5.84 0.81 -20.68
N SER A 45 4.51 0.71 -20.71
CA SER A 45 3.70 -0.05 -19.74
C SER A 45 4.09 -1.52 -19.58
N ASP A 46 4.42 -2.23 -20.67
CA ASP A 46 4.85 -3.64 -20.59
C ASP A 46 6.24 -3.77 -19.98
N LYS A 47 7.19 -2.91 -20.38
CA LYS A 47 8.53 -2.88 -19.81
C LYS A 47 8.50 -2.53 -18.33
N ALA A 48 7.71 -1.53 -17.95
CA ALA A 48 7.52 -1.16 -16.55
C ALA A 48 6.97 -2.34 -15.75
N PHE A 49 5.94 -3.02 -16.26
CA PHE A 49 5.40 -4.18 -15.58
C PHE A 49 6.43 -5.31 -15.42
N GLU A 50 7.22 -5.61 -16.45
CA GLU A 50 8.30 -6.60 -16.38
C GLU A 50 9.36 -6.25 -15.33
N LEU A 51 9.80 -4.99 -15.30
CA LEU A 51 10.77 -4.49 -14.31
C LEU A 51 10.21 -4.55 -12.89
N GLY A 52 8.93 -4.19 -12.72
CA GLY A 52 8.23 -4.27 -11.44
C GLY A 52 8.13 -5.70 -10.92
N GLU A 53 7.76 -6.65 -11.78
CA GLU A 53 7.72 -8.08 -11.44
C GLU A 53 9.09 -8.62 -11.02
N LYS A 54 10.17 -8.18 -11.69
CA LYS A 54 11.54 -8.56 -11.32
C LYS A 54 11.97 -7.98 -9.97
N LEU A 55 11.51 -6.76 -9.64
CA LEU A 55 11.84 -6.09 -8.38
C LEU A 55 11.00 -6.61 -7.19
N LEU A 56 9.78 -7.08 -7.43
CA LEU A 56 8.85 -7.57 -6.41
C LEU A 56 9.47 -8.53 -5.35
N PRO A 57 10.24 -9.59 -5.71
CA PRO A 57 10.80 -10.52 -4.71
C PRO A 57 11.83 -9.91 -3.77
N GLU A 58 12.34 -8.72 -4.08
CA GLU A 58 13.38 -8.03 -3.31
C GLU A 58 12.99 -6.60 -2.96
N MET A 59 11.69 -6.28 -3.08
CA MET A 59 11.12 -5.00 -2.64
C MET A 59 11.47 -4.67 -1.18
N ASP A 60 11.78 -5.69 -0.37
CA ASP A 60 12.13 -5.50 1.03
C ASP A 60 13.48 -4.81 1.26
N LYS A 61 14.29 -4.70 0.21
CA LYS A 61 15.55 -3.94 0.19
C LYS A 61 15.34 -2.45 -0.09
N LEU A 62 14.16 -2.05 -0.58
CA LEU A 62 13.84 -0.64 -0.84
C LEU A 62 13.59 0.11 0.48
N PRO A 63 13.91 1.41 0.58
CA PRO A 63 13.48 2.24 1.70
C PRO A 63 11.96 2.15 1.93
N ALA A 64 11.49 2.30 3.16
CA ALA A 64 10.10 2.03 3.52
C ALA A 64 9.08 2.84 2.68
N LYS A 65 9.27 4.15 2.55
CA LYS A 65 8.40 5.01 1.73
C LYS A 65 8.41 4.61 0.25
N THR A 66 9.61 4.41 -0.30
CA THR A 66 9.82 3.94 -1.68
C THR A 66 9.13 2.60 -1.93
N ARG A 67 9.21 1.67 -0.97
CA ARG A 67 8.54 0.37 -1.03
C ARG A 67 7.03 0.51 -1.04
N THR A 68 6.46 1.38 -0.22
CA THR A 68 5.01 1.66 -0.21
C THR A 68 4.56 2.24 -1.56
N ALA A 69 5.29 3.22 -2.11
CA ALA A 69 5.00 3.80 -3.42
C ALA A 69 5.11 2.75 -4.54
N PHE A 70 6.14 1.90 -4.49
CA PHE A 70 6.33 0.77 -5.41
C PHE A 70 5.17 -0.23 -5.34
N GLN A 71 4.78 -0.67 -4.14
CA GLN A 71 3.68 -1.61 -3.93
C GLN A 71 2.36 -1.07 -4.48
N TYR A 72 2.05 0.21 -4.24
CA TYR A 72 0.87 0.83 -4.81
C TYR A 72 0.92 0.83 -6.35
N THR A 73 2.04 1.27 -6.92
CA THR A 73 2.18 1.42 -8.38
C THR A 73 2.11 0.08 -9.10
N LEU A 74 2.79 -0.95 -8.59
CA LEU A 74 2.71 -2.30 -9.14
C LEU A 74 1.32 -2.92 -8.91
N GLY A 75 0.69 -2.67 -7.75
CA GLY A 75 -0.69 -3.05 -7.47
C GLY A 75 -1.67 -2.51 -8.51
N LYS A 76 -1.50 -1.23 -8.89
CA LYS A 76 -2.28 -0.59 -9.95
C LYS A 76 -2.05 -1.24 -11.31
N GLN A 77 -0.80 -1.54 -11.66
CA GLN A 77 -0.50 -2.24 -12.92
C GLN A 77 -1.14 -3.64 -12.98
N TYR A 78 -1.19 -4.36 -11.85
CA TYR A 78 -1.92 -5.62 -11.78
C TYR A 78 -3.43 -5.44 -11.92
N GLU A 79 -4.00 -4.41 -11.28
CA GLU A 79 -5.41 -4.06 -11.39
C GLU A 79 -5.80 -3.70 -12.84
N ASP A 80 -5.01 -2.87 -13.52
CA ASP A 80 -5.21 -2.49 -14.92
C ASP A 80 -5.21 -3.72 -15.85
N ARG A 81 -4.44 -4.75 -15.49
CA ARG A 81 -4.38 -6.05 -16.16
C ARG A 81 -5.41 -7.07 -15.66
N LYS A 82 -6.36 -6.65 -14.80
CA LYS A 82 -7.40 -7.48 -14.17
C LYS A 82 -6.87 -8.64 -13.32
N GLN A 83 -5.61 -8.59 -12.90
CA GLN A 83 -4.98 -9.57 -12.01
C GLN A 83 -5.23 -9.20 -10.54
N PHE A 84 -6.50 -9.12 -10.15
CA PHE A 84 -6.92 -8.61 -8.84
C PHE A 84 -6.35 -9.40 -7.66
N ASP A 85 -6.15 -10.71 -7.81
CA ASP A 85 -5.58 -11.56 -6.76
C ASP A 85 -4.13 -11.21 -6.42
N LYS A 86 -3.40 -10.63 -7.39
CA LYS A 86 -2.03 -10.15 -7.18
C LYS A 86 -1.98 -8.70 -6.70
N ALA A 87 -2.94 -7.86 -7.11
CA ALA A 87 -3.05 -6.48 -6.67
C ALA A 87 -3.39 -6.36 -5.17
N LEU A 88 -4.34 -7.17 -4.69
CA LEU A 88 -4.84 -7.13 -3.30
C LEU A 88 -3.73 -7.15 -2.24
N PRO A 89 -2.81 -8.14 -2.20
CA PRO A 89 -1.80 -8.20 -1.15
C PRO A 89 -0.82 -7.01 -1.20
N LEU A 90 -0.62 -6.38 -2.35
CA LEU A 90 0.19 -5.16 -2.45
C LEU A 90 -0.56 -3.97 -1.86
N TYR A 91 -1.82 -3.78 -2.21
CA TYR A 91 -2.65 -2.72 -1.66
C TYR A 91 -2.91 -2.86 -0.15
N GLU A 92 -3.06 -4.09 0.36
CA GLU A 92 -3.18 -4.33 1.80
C GLU A 92 -1.91 -3.90 2.56
N ARG A 93 -0.73 -4.11 1.97
CA ARG A 93 0.54 -3.62 2.53
C ARG A 93 0.64 -2.10 2.50
N VAL A 94 0.15 -1.46 1.44
CA VAL A 94 0.08 0.02 1.35
C VAL A 94 -0.83 0.58 2.43
N VAL A 95 -2.03 0.03 2.64
CA VAL A 95 -2.94 0.46 3.73
C VAL A 95 -2.29 0.27 5.11
N ALA A 96 -1.53 -0.81 5.30
CA ALA A 96 -0.85 -1.05 6.57
C ALA A 96 0.28 -0.03 6.84
N ALA A 97 0.99 0.39 5.79
CA ALA A 97 2.08 1.37 5.90
C ALA A 97 1.56 2.82 5.98
N GLU A 98 0.58 3.16 5.15
CA GLU A 98 0.03 4.51 4.99
C GLU A 98 -1.50 4.46 5.05
N PRO A 99 -2.10 4.28 6.25
CA PRO A 99 -3.55 4.10 6.42
C PRO A 99 -4.37 5.35 6.08
N ASP A 100 -3.70 6.49 5.89
CA ASP A 100 -4.33 7.75 5.51
C ASP A 100 -4.34 7.99 4.00
N TYR A 101 -3.67 7.13 3.21
CA TYR A 101 -3.68 7.17 1.75
C TYR A 101 -5.02 6.65 1.19
N TYR A 102 -6.02 7.52 1.08
CA TYR A 102 -7.39 7.07 0.78
C TYR A 102 -7.58 6.51 -0.64
N VAL A 103 -6.65 6.81 -1.57
CA VAL A 103 -6.69 6.28 -2.93
C VAL A 103 -6.53 4.76 -2.95
N VAL A 104 -5.69 4.18 -2.07
CA VAL A 104 -5.61 2.70 -1.98
C VAL A 104 -6.87 2.09 -1.35
N HIS A 105 -7.55 2.82 -0.45
CA HIS A 105 -8.84 2.37 0.09
C HIS A 105 -9.91 2.31 -1.02
N LEU A 106 -9.89 3.25 -1.97
CA LEU A 106 -10.76 3.21 -3.14
C LEU A 106 -10.51 1.95 -3.99
N ALA A 107 -9.24 1.66 -4.30
CA ALA A 107 -8.86 0.47 -5.07
C ALA A 107 -9.29 -0.84 -4.37
N LEU A 108 -9.00 -0.98 -3.06
CA LEU A 108 -9.46 -2.14 -2.28
C LEU A 108 -10.98 -2.25 -2.23
N GLY A 109 -11.69 -1.14 -2.01
CA GLY A 109 -13.14 -1.08 -2.01
C GLY A 109 -13.73 -1.62 -3.31
N HIS A 110 -13.23 -1.15 -4.46
CA HIS A 110 -13.66 -1.61 -5.78
C HIS A 110 -13.41 -3.11 -6.01
N ILE A 111 -12.19 -3.58 -5.73
CA ILE A 111 -11.83 -4.99 -5.94
C ILE A 111 -12.70 -5.90 -5.05
N TYR A 112 -12.85 -5.55 -3.77
CA TYR A 112 -13.66 -6.34 -2.85
C TYR A 112 -15.14 -6.32 -3.18
N LEU A 113 -15.70 -5.19 -3.63
CA LEU A 113 -17.08 -5.12 -4.13
C LEU A 113 -17.30 -6.08 -5.29
N GLY A 114 -16.37 -6.13 -6.25
CA GLY A 114 -16.42 -7.06 -7.37
C GLY A 114 -16.48 -8.51 -6.90
N LYS A 115 -15.61 -8.89 -5.97
CA LYS A 115 -15.60 -10.24 -5.36
C LYS A 115 -16.87 -10.54 -4.57
N ALA A 116 -17.38 -9.57 -3.79
CA ALA A 116 -18.61 -9.74 -3.03
C ALA A 116 -19.82 -9.98 -3.94
N LYS A 117 -19.93 -9.26 -5.05
CA LYS A 117 -21.00 -9.45 -6.04
C LYS A 117 -21.05 -10.87 -6.59
N GLN A 118 -19.90 -11.52 -6.80
CA GLN A 118 -19.83 -12.91 -7.28
C GLN A 118 -20.30 -13.93 -6.22
N LEU A 119 -20.19 -13.59 -4.93
CA LEU A 119 -20.51 -14.48 -3.81
C LEU A 119 -21.91 -14.27 -3.23
N GLN A 120 -22.57 -13.17 -3.56
CA GLN A 120 -23.83 -12.73 -2.93
C GLN A 120 -24.92 -13.81 -2.89
N LEU A 121 -25.02 -14.63 -3.94
CA LEU A 121 -26.05 -15.68 -4.07
C LEU A 121 -25.54 -17.09 -3.74
N THR A 122 -24.23 -17.28 -3.70
CA THR A 122 -23.60 -18.62 -3.65
C THR A 122 -22.94 -18.91 -2.31
N ASN A 123 -22.49 -17.88 -1.59
CA ASN A 123 -21.80 -18.04 -0.31
C ASN A 123 -22.04 -16.82 0.60
N LYS A 124 -23.13 -16.88 1.36
CA LYS A 124 -23.54 -15.81 2.29
C LYS A 124 -22.46 -15.46 3.32
N ALA A 125 -21.77 -16.46 3.87
CA ALA A 125 -20.74 -16.23 4.89
C ALA A 125 -19.53 -15.47 4.31
N ALA A 126 -19.04 -15.90 3.14
CA ALA A 126 -17.93 -15.21 2.47
C ALA A 126 -18.34 -13.81 1.98
N PHE A 127 -19.57 -13.65 1.48
CA PHE A 127 -20.15 -12.35 1.16
C PHE A 127 -20.14 -11.41 2.38
N THR A 128 -20.68 -11.86 3.52
CA THR A 128 -20.69 -11.07 4.76
C THR A 128 -19.27 -10.71 5.22
N ALA A 129 -18.32 -11.64 5.11
CA ALA A 129 -16.92 -11.37 5.44
C ALA A 129 -16.32 -10.27 4.55
N LEU A 130 -16.56 -10.31 3.24
CA LEU A 130 -16.11 -9.26 2.32
C LEU A 130 -16.79 -7.92 2.58
N VAL A 131 -18.11 -7.89 2.80
CA VAL A 131 -18.82 -6.64 3.12
C VAL A 131 -18.23 -5.99 4.38
N ASN A 132 -17.90 -6.77 5.41
CA ASN A 132 -17.24 -6.25 6.60
C ASN A 132 -15.84 -5.69 6.33
N LYS A 133 -15.11 -6.19 5.32
CA LYS A 133 -13.84 -5.60 4.87
C LYS A 133 -14.05 -4.33 4.04
N ILE A 134 -15.05 -4.31 3.16
CA ILE A 134 -15.34 -3.19 2.23
C ILE A 134 -15.69 -1.91 2.99
N ILE A 135 -16.59 -2.02 3.98
CA ILE A 135 -17.16 -0.87 4.68
C ILE A 135 -16.11 0.12 5.20
N PRO A 136 -15.09 -0.29 6.00
CA PRO A 136 -14.09 0.67 6.49
C PRO A 136 -13.27 1.33 5.38
N HIS A 137 -13.03 0.64 4.25
CA HIS A 137 -12.39 1.28 3.10
C HIS A 137 -13.28 2.34 2.46
N LEU A 138 -14.55 2.04 2.24
CA LEU A 138 -15.49 3.01 1.68
C LEU A 138 -15.79 4.16 2.65
N GLU A 139 -15.81 3.93 3.96
CA GLU A 139 -15.91 5.01 4.94
C GLU A 139 -14.70 5.95 4.86
N LYS A 140 -13.48 5.42 4.74
CA LYS A 140 -12.28 6.25 4.55
C LYS A 140 -12.37 7.09 3.28
N VAL A 141 -12.80 6.48 2.17
CA VAL A 141 -13.03 7.19 0.90
C VAL A 141 -14.10 8.27 1.08
N GLN A 142 -15.25 7.94 1.66
CA GLN A 142 -16.35 8.87 1.90
C GLN A 142 -15.96 10.04 2.83
N ALA A 143 -15.03 9.82 3.76
CA ALA A 143 -14.48 10.89 4.56
C ALA A 143 -13.60 11.81 3.71
N CYS A 144 -12.66 11.26 2.95
CA CYS A 144 -11.66 12.04 2.23
C CYS A 144 -12.16 12.69 0.94
N ASP A 145 -13.06 12.02 0.23
CA ASP A 145 -13.67 12.44 -1.03
C ASP A 145 -15.17 12.10 -1.03
N PRO A 146 -16.01 12.97 -0.43
CA PRO A 146 -17.41 12.65 -0.18
C PRO A 146 -18.26 12.68 -1.44
N TYR A 147 -18.99 11.59 -1.70
CA TYR A 147 -19.94 11.49 -2.81
C TYR A 147 -21.26 10.84 -2.37
N ASP A 148 -22.41 11.36 -2.79
CA ASP A 148 -23.72 10.89 -2.31
C ASP A 148 -23.98 9.41 -2.65
N GLU A 149 -23.54 8.96 -3.82
CA GLU A 149 -23.67 7.56 -4.25
C GLU A 149 -22.83 6.62 -3.38
N ASN A 150 -21.61 7.05 -2.98
CA ASN A 150 -20.75 6.28 -2.07
C ASN A 150 -21.41 6.12 -0.70
N LEU A 151 -21.99 7.21 -0.16
CA LEU A 151 -22.71 7.15 1.11
C LEU A 151 -23.94 6.23 1.04
N ALA A 152 -24.68 6.26 -0.07
CA ALA A 152 -25.81 5.38 -0.31
C ALA A 152 -25.37 3.90 -0.36
N LEU A 153 -24.28 3.60 -1.06
CA LEU A 153 -23.69 2.27 -1.13
C LEU A 153 -23.28 1.75 0.25
N ILE A 154 -22.58 2.56 1.06
CA ILE A 154 -22.18 2.17 2.43
C ILE A 154 -23.40 1.79 3.28
N LYS A 155 -24.48 2.60 3.20
CA LYS A 155 -25.74 2.31 3.91
C LYS A 155 -26.38 1.00 3.43
N GLN A 156 -26.36 0.72 2.13
CA GLN A 156 -26.84 -0.53 1.57
C GLN A 156 -26.00 -1.72 2.05
N LEU A 157 -24.67 -1.59 2.08
CA LEU A 157 -23.77 -2.63 2.58
C LEU A 157 -24.05 -2.94 4.06
N TYR A 158 -24.23 -1.93 4.91
CA TYR A 158 -24.62 -2.13 6.31
C TYR A 158 -25.93 -2.92 6.45
N ARG A 159 -26.96 -2.59 5.67
CA ARG A 159 -28.24 -3.34 5.65
C ARG A 159 -28.03 -4.80 5.23
N SER A 160 -27.21 -5.04 4.21
CA SER A 160 -26.94 -6.40 3.70
C SER A 160 -26.28 -7.33 4.71
N VAL A 161 -25.69 -6.79 5.77
CA VAL A 161 -25.08 -7.56 6.88
C VAL A 161 -25.76 -7.32 8.23
N ASN A 162 -27.01 -6.83 8.23
CA ASN A 162 -27.83 -6.60 9.43
C ASN A 162 -27.17 -5.69 10.47
N LYS A 163 -26.51 -4.62 10.00
CA LYS A 163 -25.81 -3.62 10.84
C LYS A 163 -26.43 -2.23 10.69
N GLU A 164 -27.77 -2.12 10.56
CA GLU A 164 -28.43 -0.82 10.36
C GLU A 164 -28.17 0.19 11.48
N ALA A 165 -27.97 -0.27 12.72
CA ALA A 165 -27.62 0.59 13.85
C ALA A 165 -26.34 1.40 13.61
N ALA A 166 -25.41 0.93 12.77
CA ALA A 166 -24.19 1.66 12.42
C ALA A 166 -24.47 2.86 11.49
N ILE A 167 -25.60 2.90 10.79
CA ILE A 167 -25.93 3.98 9.84
C ILE A 167 -26.16 5.31 10.57
N SER A 168 -26.77 5.29 11.76
CA SER A 168 -27.10 6.51 12.51
C SER A 168 -25.86 7.29 12.97
N SER A 169 -24.74 6.61 13.16
CA SER A 169 -23.47 7.19 13.63
C SER A 169 -22.42 7.38 12.54
N ILE A 170 -22.76 7.14 11.26
CA ILE A 170 -21.80 7.22 10.16
C ILE A 170 -21.12 8.60 10.08
N ASN A 171 -21.89 9.68 10.12
CA ASN A 171 -21.36 11.03 10.03
C ASN A 171 -20.37 11.35 11.15
N GLU A 172 -20.59 10.81 12.36
CA GLU A 172 -19.67 10.97 13.49
C GLU A 172 -18.38 10.18 13.29
N ARG A 173 -18.45 8.95 12.76
CA ARG A 173 -17.26 8.14 12.43
C ARG A 173 -16.39 8.77 11.35
N LEU A 174 -17.00 9.42 10.37
CA LEU A 174 -16.27 10.05 9.27
C LEU A 174 -15.50 11.30 9.71
N LYS A 175 -15.96 12.05 10.73
CA LYS A 175 -15.32 13.31 11.15
C LYS A 175 -13.82 13.18 11.44
N PRO A 176 -13.36 12.25 12.30
CA PRO A 176 -11.92 12.13 12.59
C PRO A 176 -11.10 11.67 11.38
N MET A 177 -11.71 10.93 10.44
CA MET A 177 -11.02 10.45 9.24
C MET A 177 -10.71 11.58 8.25
N ARG A 178 -11.59 12.60 8.16
CA ARG A 178 -11.45 13.76 7.26
C ARG A 178 -10.16 14.55 7.47
N ASN A 179 -9.67 14.60 8.70
CA ASN A 179 -8.48 15.35 9.05
C ASN A 179 -7.18 14.59 8.72
N LYS A 180 -7.29 13.39 8.15
CA LYS A 180 -6.18 12.48 7.89
C LYS A 180 -6.34 11.87 6.50
N CYS A 181 -6.26 12.71 5.48
CA CYS A 181 -6.45 12.28 4.09
C CYS A 181 -5.19 12.62 3.30
N ILE A 182 -4.59 11.59 2.73
CA ILE A 182 -3.44 11.67 1.83
C ILE A 182 -3.90 11.16 0.47
N ASP A 183 -3.68 11.93 -0.58
CA ASP A 183 -3.97 11.58 -1.99
C ASP A 183 -2.70 11.30 -2.81
N LEU A 184 -1.52 11.57 -2.25
CA LEU A 184 -0.23 11.37 -2.90
C LEU A 184 0.76 10.65 -1.98
N LEU A 185 1.32 9.55 -2.45
CA LEU A 185 2.43 8.87 -1.78
C LEU A 185 3.74 9.56 -2.14
N GLN A 186 4.49 10.01 -1.13
CA GLN A 186 5.87 10.49 -1.31
C GLN A 186 6.83 9.30 -1.22
N ASP A 187 7.76 9.22 -2.16
CA ASP A 187 8.72 8.13 -2.33
C ASP A 187 10.13 8.42 -1.77
N HIS A 188 10.35 9.61 -1.20
CA HIS A 188 11.63 10.15 -0.72
C HIS A 188 11.68 10.48 0.79
#